data_AF-A0A6L5QHD2-F1
#
_entry.id   AF-A0A6L5QHD2-F1
#
_cell.length_a   1.000
_cell.length_b   1.000
_cell.length_c   1.000
_cell.angle_alpha   90.00
_cell.angle_beta   90.00
_cell.angle_gamma   90.00
#
_symmetry.space_group_name_H-M   'P 1'
#
loop_
_entity.id
_entity.type
_entity.pdbx_description
1 polymer ?
#
loop_
_entity_poly.entity_id
_entity_poly.type
_entity_poly.pdbx_seq_one_letter_code
_entity_poly.pdbx_strand_id
1 'polypeptide(L)' 'MALLERQLVRRFGPLPQRIRNKLTKANEEQLGAWGDALPEAESLKQLFG' A
#
# COMPACT_ATOMS: atom_id res chain seq x y z
N MET A 1 3.04 4.41 12.86
CA MET A 1 2.69 5.58 12.02
C MET A 1 2.71 5.13 10.57
N ALA A 2 1.57 5.13 9.87
CA ALA A 2 1.41 4.47 8.57
C ALA A 2 1.71 5.43 7.40
N LEU A 3 3.00 5.69 7.13
CA LEU A 3 3.42 6.51 5.98
C LEU A 3 2.86 5.94 4.67
N LEU A 4 2.96 4.61 4.50
CA LEU A 4 2.47 3.91 3.33
C LEU A 4 0.96 4.09 3.14
N GLU A 5 0.16 3.93 4.21
CA GLU A 5 -1.29 4.15 4.14
C GLU A 5 -1.63 5.58 3.69
N ARG A 6 -0.90 6.59 4.19
CA ARG A 6 -1.11 7.98 3.77
C ARG A 6 -0.74 8.21 2.31
N GLN A 7 0.37 7.63 1.83
CA GLN A 7 0.75 7.77 0.42
C GLN A 7 -0.23 7.07 -0.50
N LEU A 8 -0.68 5.87 -0.11
CA LEU A 8 -1.70 5.10 -0.79
C LEU A 8 -3.03 5.88 -0.85
N VAL A 9 -3.46 6.51 0.24
CA VAL A 9 -4.68 7.33 0.25
C VAL A 9 -4.55 8.58 -0.62
N ARG A 10 -3.37 9.21 -0.66
CA ARG A 10 -3.14 10.37 -1.55
C ARG A 10 -3.10 9.99 -3.03
N ARG A 11 -2.54 8.84 -3.37
CA ARG A 11 -2.30 8.41 -4.75
C ARG A 11 -3.49 7.67 -5.35
N PHE A 12 -4.13 6.80 -4.57
CA PHE A 12 -5.24 5.95 -5.01
C PHE A 12 -6.59 6.33 -4.39
N GLY A 13 -6.63 7.28 -3.44
CA GLY A 13 -7.86 7.66 -2.75
C GLY A 13 -8.23 6.73 -1.59
N PRO A 14 -9.49 6.76 -1.12
CA PRO A 14 -9.90 6.01 0.07
C PRO A 14 -9.64 4.51 -0.09
N LEU A 15 -8.82 3.96 0.81
CA LEU A 15 -8.39 2.57 0.73
C LEU A 15 -9.51 1.59 1.13
N PRO A 16 -9.72 0.51 0.37
CA PRO A 16 -10.60 -0.56 0.76
C PRO A 16 -10.14 -1.21 2.06
N GLN A 17 -11.08 -1.70 2.87
CA GLN A 17 -10.77 -2.42 4.12
C GLN A 17 -9.86 -3.64 3.90
N ARG A 18 -9.94 -4.30 2.73
CA ARG A 18 -9.03 -5.40 2.38
C ARG A 18 -7.57 -4.96 2.35
N ILE A 19 -7.28 -3.78 1.81
CA ILE A 19 -5.92 -3.25 1.72
C ILE A 19 -5.42 -2.86 3.11
N ARG A 20 -6.26 -2.21 3.92
CA ARG A 20 -5.93 -1.90 5.33
C ARG A 20 -5.58 -3.14 6.15
N ASN A 21 -6.37 -4.21 5.99
CA ASN A 21 -6.07 -5.50 6.62
C ASN A 21 -4.77 -6.12 6.10
N LYS A 22 -4.47 -5.98 4.80
CA LYS A 22 -3.23 -6.46 4.19
C LYS A 22 -2.02 -5.69 4.74
N LEU A 23 -2.11 -4.37 4.85
CA LEU A 23 -1.08 -3.52 5.46
C LEU A 23 -0.83 -3.84 6.93
N THR A 24 -1.89 -4.16 7.68
CA THR A 24 -1.79 -4.50 9.11
C THR A 24 -1.16 -5.88 9.32
N LYS A 25 -1.37 -6.81 8.39
CA LYS A 25 -0.80 -8.17 8.41
C LYS A 25 0.55 -8.29 7.73
N ALA A 26 0.99 -7.24 7.04
CA ALA A 26 2.22 -7.26 6.28
C ALA A 26 3.43 -7.11 7.20
N ASN A 27 4.48 -7.86 6.88
CA ASN A 27 5.78 -7.71 7.53
C ASN A 27 6.55 -6.53 6.92
N GLU A 28 7.60 -6.09 7.61
CA GLU A 28 8.45 -4.96 7.19
C GLU A 28 8.99 -5.12 5.76
N GLU A 29 9.34 -6.34 5.36
CA GLU A 29 9.81 -6.63 3.98
C GLU A 29 8.73 -6.34 2.92
N GLN A 30 7.47 -6.71 3.19
CA GLN A 30 6.36 -6.44 2.28
C GLN A 30 6.01 -4.96 2.24
N LEU A 31 6.05 -4.28 3.39
CA LEU A 31 5.84 -2.84 3.47
C LEU A 31 6.95 -2.07 2.72
N GLY A 32 8.20 -2.53 2.82
CA GLY A 32 9.33 -2.00 2.07
C GLY A 32 9.18 -2.18 0.56
N ALA A 33 8.85 -3.41 0.13
CA ALA A 33 8.62 -3.71 -1.27
C ALA A 33 7.46 -2.88 -1.86
N TRP A 34 6.37 -2.69 -1.12
CA TRP A 34 5.28 -1.82 -1.56
C TRP A 34 5.67 -0.34 -1.55
N GLY A 35 6.51 0.10 -0.63
CA GLY A 35 7.01 1.48 -0.62
C GLY A 35 7.83 1.80 -1.87
N ASP A 36 8.68 0.86 -2.28
CA ASP A 36 9.54 0.99 -3.45
C ASP A 36 8.75 0.86 -4.76
N ALA A 37 7.79 -0.06 -4.82
CA ALA A 37 6.91 -0.24 -5.99
C ALA A 37 5.78 0.81 -6.07
N LEU A 38 5.47 1.54 -5.00
CA LEU A 38 4.41 2.57 -4.98
C LEU A 38 4.57 3.66 -6.04
N PRO A 39 5.77 4.23 -6.29
CA PRO A 39 5.99 5.19 -7.37
C PRO A 39 5.76 4.63 -8.77
N GLU A 40 5.95 3.33 -8.99
CA GLU A 40 5.72 2.67 -10.28
C GLU A 40 4.30 2.08 -10.40
N ALA A 41 3.63 1.86 -9.28
CA ALA A 41 2.29 1.30 -9.26
C ALA A 41 1.24 2.29 -9.76
N GLU A 42 0.55 1.91 -10.84
CA GLU A 42 -0.60 2.65 -11.38
C GLU A 42 -1.92 2.28 -10.69
N SER A 43 -1.94 1.19 -9.92
CA SER A 43 -3.14 0.74 -9.22
C SER A 43 -2.82 -0.12 -8.00
N LEU A 44 -3.72 -0.10 -7.01
CA LEU A 44 -3.66 -0.98 -5.84
C LEU A 44 -3.57 -2.46 -6.24
N LYS A 45 -4.24 -2.85 -7.34
CA LYS A 45 -4.20 -4.23 -7.83
C LYS A 45 -2.84 -4.64 -8.40
N GLN A 46 -2.05 -3.69 -8.90
CA GLN A 46 -0.67 -3.92 -9.37
C GLN A 46 0.29 -3.97 -8.18
N LEU A 47 0.09 -3.08 -7.19
CA LEU A 47 0.94 -3.02 -6.00
C LEU A 47 0.75 -4.21 -5.06
N PHE A 48 -0.50 -4.64 -4.88
CA PHE A 48 -0.90 -5.72 -3.99
C PHE A 48 -1.24 -7.02 -4.76
N GLY A 49 -0.97 -7.07 -6.05
CA GLY A 49 -1.24 -8.20 -6.95
C GLY A 49 -0.58 -9.49 -6.49
#